data_AF-A0A482YCF9-F1
#
_entry.id   AF-A0A482YCF9-F1
#
_cell.length_a   1.000
_cell.length_b   1.000
_cell.length_c   1.000
_cell.angle_alpha   90.00
_cell.angle_beta   90.00
_cell.angle_gamma   90.00
#
_symmetry.space_group_name_H-M   'P 1'
#
loop_
_entity.id
_entity.type
_entity.pdbx_description
1 polymer ?
#
loop_
_entity_poly.entity_id
_entity_poly.type
_entity_poly.pdbx_seq_one_letter_code
_entity_poly.pdbx_strand_id
1 'polypeptide(L)'
;MVDVTGHLGMALLVAAPAWLVWGQRGALGFTGFALATAMLPDIDLVLQQVLPITHHGITHTLVFVSLMSVLAGAGAAKWLTGWFNANRLIRSTTISNETVFVFATAGLVLGGTSHIFADLLSAPDIAPPVKPFWPLYAKPVIIDVIYYNSPIWNFGLFVVAIALHVLLAWHERVPFENRYRIGT
;
A
#
# COMPACT_ATOMS: atom_id res chain seq x y z
N MET A 1 5.90 -13.84 -11.07
CA MET A 1 5.77 -12.82 -10.02
C MET A 1 6.66 -11.62 -10.29
N VAL A 2 6.14 -10.41 -10.13
CA VAL A 2 6.95 -9.19 -10.16
C VAL A 2 7.99 -9.27 -9.03
N ASP A 3 9.21 -8.76 -9.25
CA ASP A 3 10.20 -8.73 -8.16
C ASP A 3 9.75 -7.72 -7.08
N VAL A 4 10.35 -7.76 -5.89
CA VAL A 4 10.10 -6.82 -4.79
C VAL A 4 10.11 -5.38 -5.30
N THR A 5 11.09 -5.04 -6.15
CA THR A 5 11.22 -3.68 -6.71
C THR A 5 10.00 -3.25 -7.53
N GLY A 6 9.39 -4.14 -8.32
CA GLY A 6 8.21 -3.79 -9.09
C GLY A 6 6.95 -3.67 -8.22
N HIS A 7 6.83 -4.46 -7.14
CA HIS A 7 5.79 -4.27 -6.12
C HIS A 7 5.92 -2.90 -5.44
N LEU A 8 7.13 -2.51 -5.04
CA LEU A 8 7.39 -1.19 -4.47
C LEU A 8 7.09 -0.07 -5.49
N GLY A 9 7.42 -0.29 -6.76
CA GLY A 9 7.07 0.64 -7.86
C GLY A 9 5.56 0.82 -8.01
N MET A 10 4.79 -0.27 -7.97
CA MET A 10 3.33 -0.22 -8.03
C MET A 10 2.74 0.48 -6.80
N ALA A 11 3.25 0.18 -5.61
CA ALA A 11 2.83 0.84 -4.37
C ALA A 11 3.06 2.35 -4.40
N LEU A 12 4.21 2.80 -4.92
CA LEU A 12 4.48 4.23 -5.14
C LEU A 12 3.44 4.84 -6.09
N LEU A 13 3.22 4.25 -7.26
CA LEU A 13 2.25 4.81 -8.22
C LEU A 13 0.85 4.96 -7.62
N VAL A 14 0.39 3.94 -6.90
CA VAL A 14 -0.93 3.95 -6.26
C VAL A 14 -0.99 4.91 -5.07
N ALA A 15 0.15 5.24 -4.44
CA ALA A 15 0.24 6.22 -3.36
C ALA A 15 0.29 7.68 -3.85
N ALA A 16 0.50 7.95 -5.15
CA ALA A 16 0.59 9.30 -5.70
C ALA A 16 -0.61 10.24 -5.39
N PRO A 17 -1.87 9.78 -5.28
CA PRO A 17 -2.97 10.64 -4.86
C PRO A 17 -2.83 11.20 -3.44
N ALA A 18 -1.93 10.67 -2.60
CA ALA A 18 -1.74 11.13 -1.22
C ALA A 18 -1.32 12.60 -1.10
N TRP A 19 -0.58 13.10 -2.09
CA TRP A 19 -0.18 14.51 -2.21
C TRP A 19 -1.40 15.45 -2.28
N LEU A 20 -2.53 14.98 -2.80
CA LEU A 20 -3.75 15.78 -2.88
C LEU A 20 -4.55 15.83 -1.56
N VAL A 21 -4.25 14.93 -0.62
CA VAL A 21 -5.08 14.71 0.58
C VAL A 21 -4.37 15.17 1.86
N TRP A 22 -3.14 14.72 2.09
CA TRP A 22 -2.51 14.90 3.41
C TRP A 22 -1.52 16.06 3.49
N GLY A 23 -1.25 16.74 2.37
CA GLY A 23 -0.19 17.76 2.23
C GLY A 23 1.22 17.17 2.32
N GLN A 24 2.24 17.90 1.89
CA GLN A 24 3.62 17.39 1.72
C GLN A 24 4.14 16.41 2.79
N ARG A 25 4.12 16.78 4.08
CA ARG A 25 4.64 15.90 5.15
C ARG A 25 3.78 14.66 5.34
N GLY A 26 2.46 14.83 5.36
CA GLY A 26 1.52 13.72 5.48
C GLY A 26 1.59 12.79 4.27
N ALA A 27 1.71 13.33 3.06
CA ALA A 27 1.86 12.58 1.82
C ALA A 27 3.16 11.77 1.77
N LEU A 28 4.29 12.34 2.21
CA LEU A 28 5.54 11.62 2.37
C LEU A 28 5.43 10.48 3.39
N GLY A 29 4.83 10.76 4.55
CA GLY A 29 4.58 9.73 5.57
C GLY A 29 3.66 8.62 5.07
N PHE A 30 2.61 8.99 4.32
CA PHE A 30 1.64 8.05 3.77
C PHE A 30 2.27 7.17 2.70
N THR A 31 3.06 7.77 1.80
CA THR A 31 3.81 7.07 0.77
C THR A 31 4.78 6.06 1.40
N GLY A 32 5.56 6.49 2.40
CA GLY A 32 6.47 5.61 3.11
C GLY A 32 5.75 4.48 3.85
N PHE A 33 4.58 4.76 4.41
CA PHE A 33 3.75 3.75 5.05
C PHE A 33 3.18 2.75 4.05
N ALA A 34 2.61 3.21 2.93
CA ALA A 34 2.10 2.34 1.86
C ALA A 34 3.20 1.46 1.25
N LEU A 35 4.42 1.98 1.11
CA LEU A 35 5.60 1.20 0.72
C LEU A 35 5.92 0.11 1.74
N ALA A 36 5.95 0.45 3.03
CA ALA A 36 6.26 -0.49 4.10
C ALA A 36 5.22 -1.62 4.21
N THR A 37 3.98 -1.35 3.81
CA THR A 37 2.88 -2.32 3.86
C THR A 37 2.69 -3.09 2.55
N ALA A 38 3.36 -2.68 1.46
CA ALA A 38 3.18 -3.27 0.13
C ALA A 38 3.55 -4.76 0.07
N MET A 39 4.46 -5.24 0.93
CA MET A 39 4.87 -6.65 0.95
C MET A 39 4.16 -7.48 2.02
N LEU A 40 3.14 -6.94 2.69
CA LEU A 40 2.42 -7.69 3.73
C LEU A 40 1.70 -8.95 3.22
N PRO A 41 1.11 -8.99 2.00
CA PRO A 41 0.52 -10.22 1.49
C PRO A 41 1.51 -11.39 1.44
N ASP A 42 2.75 -11.13 1.02
CA ASP A 42 3.87 -12.07 0.94
C ASP A 42 4.43 -12.57 2.27
N ILE A 43 3.94 -12.05 3.40
CA ILE A 43 4.26 -12.64 4.71
C ILE A 43 3.78 -14.10 4.76
N ASP A 44 2.81 -14.49 3.93
CA ASP A 44 2.41 -15.89 3.76
C ASP A 44 3.55 -16.83 3.34
N LEU A 45 4.57 -16.36 2.62
CA LEU A 45 5.74 -17.16 2.25
C LEU A 45 6.53 -17.64 3.46
N VAL A 46 6.53 -16.84 4.53
CA VAL A 46 7.13 -17.19 5.82
C VAL A 46 6.13 -17.96 6.67
N LEU A 47 4.88 -17.52 6.75
CA LEU A 47 3.88 -18.16 7.60
C LEU A 47 3.54 -19.59 7.15
N GLN A 48 3.56 -19.87 5.85
CA GLN A 48 3.30 -21.22 5.32
C GLN A 48 4.32 -22.27 5.80
N GLN A 49 5.47 -21.84 6.33
CA GLN A 49 6.46 -22.74 6.93
C GLN A 49 5.98 -23.33 8.28
N VAL A 50 5.02 -22.69 8.94
CA VAL A 50 4.56 -23.03 10.30
C VAL A 50 3.03 -23.11 10.45
N LEU A 51 2.27 -22.55 9.50
CA LEU A 51 0.81 -22.52 9.47
C LEU A 51 0.30 -23.09 8.14
N PRO A 52 -0.92 -23.66 8.09
CA PRO A 52 -1.54 -24.17 6.86
C PRO A 52 -2.07 -23.02 5.97
N ILE A 53 -1.19 -22.11 5.58
CA ILE A 53 -1.46 -21.00 4.67
C ILE A 53 -0.80 -21.32 3.34
N THR A 54 -1.43 -20.93 2.24
CA THR A 54 -0.88 -21.09 0.89
C THR A 54 -0.58 -19.71 0.34
N HIS A 55 0.60 -19.54 -0.24
CA HIS A 55 0.94 -18.37 -1.02
C HIS A 55 -0.06 -18.15 -2.16
N HIS A 56 -0.45 -16.89 -2.42
CA HIS A 56 -1.59 -16.53 -3.28
C HIS A 56 -2.97 -17.03 -2.79
N GLY A 57 -3.06 -17.36 -1.50
CA GLY A 57 -4.29 -17.74 -0.80
C GLY A 57 -5.03 -16.53 -0.22
N ILE A 58 -5.50 -16.67 1.02
CA ILE A 58 -6.38 -15.69 1.69
C ILE A 58 -5.74 -14.31 1.81
N THR A 59 -4.43 -14.25 2.05
CA THR A 59 -3.61 -13.02 2.16
C THR A 59 -3.62 -12.17 0.89
N HIS A 60 -3.84 -12.78 -0.28
CA HIS A 60 -3.87 -12.14 -1.59
C HIS A 60 -5.31 -11.89 -2.08
N THR A 61 -6.24 -11.65 -1.14
CA THR A 61 -7.63 -11.32 -1.44
C THR A 61 -7.96 -9.89 -1.01
N LEU A 62 -8.76 -9.20 -1.82
CA LEU A 62 -9.20 -7.83 -1.54
C LEU A 62 -10.03 -7.77 -0.26
N VAL A 63 -10.82 -8.82 0.02
CA VAL A 63 -11.63 -8.93 1.25
C VAL A 63 -10.73 -9.01 2.48
N PHE A 64 -9.73 -9.90 2.48
CA PHE A 64 -8.81 -10.04 3.60
C PHE A 64 -7.99 -8.76 3.82
N VAL A 65 -7.38 -8.22 2.76
CA VAL A 65 -6.60 -6.98 2.83
C VAL A 65 -7.46 -5.85 3.39
N SER A 66 -8.68 -5.65 2.88
CA SER A 66 -9.56 -4.59 3.35
C SER A 66 -9.99 -4.76 4.80
N LEU A 67 -10.40 -5.97 5.20
CA LEU A 67 -10.82 -6.26 6.57
C LEU A 67 -9.68 -6.04 7.56
N MET A 68 -8.51 -6.61 7.29
CA MET A 68 -7.34 -6.47 8.16
C MET A 68 -6.87 -5.02 8.24
N SER A 69 -6.96 -4.27 7.13
CA SER A 69 -6.64 -2.85 7.10
C SER A 69 -7.55 -2.03 8.01
N VAL A 70 -8.87 -2.28 7.97
CA VAL A 70 -9.84 -1.59 8.84
C VAL A 70 -9.59 -1.94 10.32
N LEU A 71 -9.35 -3.21 10.64
CA LEU A 71 -9.08 -3.65 12.00
C LEU A 71 -7.79 -3.03 12.55
N ALA A 72 -6.71 -3.06 11.76
CA ALA A 72 -5.43 -2.45 12.11
C ALA A 72 -5.54 -0.92 12.20
N GLY A 73 -6.27 -0.28 11.29
CA GLY A 73 -6.52 1.16 11.32
C GLY A 73 -7.32 1.59 12.55
N ALA A 74 -8.35 0.83 12.93
CA ALA A 74 -9.13 1.08 14.14
C ALA A 74 -8.25 0.93 15.40
N GLY A 75 -7.38 -0.09 15.42
CA GLY A 75 -6.38 -0.27 16.45
C GLY A 75 -5.40 0.90 16.54
N ALA A 76 -4.81 1.30 15.42
CA ALA A 76 -3.90 2.43 15.33
C ALA A 76 -4.55 3.72 15.84
N ALA A 77 -5.79 4.01 15.43
CA ALA A 77 -6.54 5.17 15.90
C ALA A 77 -6.79 5.14 17.41
N LYS A 78 -7.10 3.97 17.97
CA LYS A 78 -7.37 3.80 19.40
C LYS A 78 -6.10 3.95 20.26
N TRP A 79 -4.98 3.39 19.82
CA TRP A 79 -3.80 3.22 20.67
C TRP A 79 -2.62 4.15 20.31
N LEU A 80 -2.53 4.63 19.06
CA LEU A 80 -1.37 5.39 18.59
C LEU A 80 -1.63 6.90 18.49
N THR A 81 -2.88 7.35 18.40
CA THR A 81 -3.18 8.79 18.24
C THR A 81 -2.60 9.66 19.37
N GLY A 82 -2.74 9.22 20.62
CA GLY A 82 -2.15 9.93 21.76
C GLY A 82 -0.62 10.00 21.68
N TRP A 83 0.01 8.90 21.25
CA TRP A 83 1.46 8.85 21.06
C TRP A 83 1.91 9.77 19.92
N PHE A 84 1.22 9.78 18.78
CA PHE A 84 1.55 10.65 17.65
C PHE A 84 1.47 12.12 18.04
N ASN A 85 0.43 12.53 18.76
CA ASN A 85 0.28 13.91 19.24
C ASN A 85 1.30 14.31 20.32
N ALA A 86 1.79 13.35 21.13
CA ALA A 86 2.83 13.60 22.12
C ALA A 86 4.25 13.62 21.53
N ASN A 87 4.44 13.02 20.35
CA ASN A 87 5.76 12.85 19.76
C ASN A 87 6.21 14.13 19.01
N ARG A 88 7.20 14.81 19.58
CA ARG A 88 7.77 16.07 19.04
C ARG A 88 8.42 15.94 17.66
N LEU A 89 8.75 14.73 17.22
CA LEU A 89 9.28 14.49 15.87
C LEU A 89 8.19 14.68 14.80
N ILE A 90 6.93 14.46 15.16
CA ILE A 90 5.77 14.66 14.27
C ILE A 90 5.34 16.12 14.41
N ARG A 91 5.97 16.99 13.60
CA ARG A 91 5.66 18.42 13.54
C ARG A 91 4.36 18.64 12.76
N SER A 92 3.23 18.43 13.43
CA SER A 92 1.88 18.63 12.91
C SER A 92 0.98 19.36 13.91
N THR A 93 -0.11 19.92 13.42
CA THR A 93 -1.30 20.22 14.23
C THR A 93 -1.85 18.94 14.88
N THR A 94 -2.70 19.09 15.88
CA THR A 94 -3.36 17.97 16.57
C THR A 94 -4.03 17.03 15.56
N ILE A 95 -3.57 15.78 15.53
CA ILE A 95 -4.07 14.72 14.66
C ILE A 95 -5.26 14.05 15.36
N SER A 96 -6.42 14.00 14.69
CA SER A 96 -7.61 13.34 15.23
C SER A 96 -7.54 11.82 15.10
N ASN A 97 -8.27 11.09 15.95
CA ASN A 97 -8.43 9.64 15.83
C ASN A 97 -8.96 9.24 14.44
N GLU A 98 -9.89 10.04 13.88
CA GLU A 98 -10.42 9.82 12.54
C GLU A 98 -9.32 9.91 11.48
N THR A 99 -8.42 10.89 11.59
CA THR A 99 -7.30 11.05 10.66
C THR A 99 -6.35 9.85 10.73
N VAL A 100 -5.99 9.40 11.94
CA VAL A 100 -5.15 8.20 12.12
C VAL A 100 -5.83 6.96 11.56
N PHE A 101 -7.13 6.78 11.82
CA PHE A 101 -7.92 5.66 11.28
C PHE A 101 -7.88 5.64 9.76
N VAL A 102 -8.21 6.77 9.11
CA VAL A 102 -8.26 6.87 7.65
C VAL A 102 -6.87 6.68 7.05
N PHE A 103 -5.85 7.32 7.62
CA PHE A 103 -4.47 7.22 7.15
C PHE A 103 -3.95 5.77 7.21
N ALA A 104 -4.11 5.11 8.36
CA ALA A 104 -3.65 3.74 8.55
C ALA A 104 -4.44 2.74 7.69
N THR A 105 -5.77 2.87 7.66
CA THR A 105 -6.62 1.99 6.83
C THR A 105 -6.30 2.16 5.36
N ALA A 106 -6.27 3.40 4.85
CA ALA A 106 -6.02 3.66 3.44
C ALA A 106 -4.61 3.23 3.03
N GLY A 107 -3.58 3.46 3.86
CA GLY A 107 -2.22 3.02 3.56
C GLY A 107 -2.07 1.50 3.49
N LEU A 108 -2.73 0.77 4.39
CA LEU A 108 -2.74 -0.71 4.36
C LEU A 108 -3.54 -1.25 3.16
N VAL A 109 -4.71 -0.67 2.87
CA VAL A 109 -5.52 -1.06 1.70
C VAL A 109 -4.75 -0.80 0.41
N LEU A 110 -4.17 0.39 0.24
CA LEU A 110 -3.45 0.74 -0.98
C LEU A 110 -2.17 -0.09 -1.12
N GLY A 111 -1.40 -0.28 -0.04
CA GLY A 111 -0.24 -1.16 -0.05
C GLY A 111 -0.60 -2.58 -0.48
N GLY A 112 -1.53 -3.24 0.23
CA GLY A 112 -1.93 -4.61 -0.07
C GLY A 112 -2.64 -4.77 -1.43
N THR A 113 -3.46 -3.80 -1.85
CA THR A 113 -4.14 -3.85 -3.15
C THR A 113 -3.16 -3.60 -4.30
N SER A 114 -2.18 -2.70 -4.12
CA SER A 114 -1.12 -2.48 -5.12
C SER A 114 -0.31 -3.75 -5.36
N HIS A 115 -0.10 -4.55 -4.31
CA HIS A 115 0.58 -5.82 -4.39
C HIS A 115 -0.22 -6.83 -5.22
N ILE A 116 -1.47 -7.09 -4.81
CA ILE A 116 -2.38 -7.99 -5.53
C ILE A 116 -2.51 -7.56 -7.00
N PHE A 117 -2.57 -6.25 -7.27
CA PHE A 117 -2.64 -5.75 -8.63
C PHE A 117 -1.36 -6.00 -9.43
N ALA A 118 -0.18 -5.86 -8.84
CA ALA A 118 1.08 -6.23 -9.49
C ALA A 118 1.12 -7.73 -9.81
N ASP A 119 0.65 -8.60 -8.92
CA ASP A 119 0.54 -10.04 -9.18
C ASP A 119 -0.41 -10.36 -10.32
N LEU A 120 -1.57 -9.69 -10.36
CA LEU A 120 -2.55 -9.84 -11.44
C LEU A 120 -1.94 -9.51 -12.79
N LEU A 121 -1.09 -8.48 -12.86
CA LEU A 121 -0.41 -8.06 -14.08
C LEU A 121 0.70 -9.02 -14.52
N SER A 122 1.20 -9.86 -13.61
CA SER A 122 2.34 -10.74 -13.88
C SER A 122 1.91 -12.07 -14.49
N ALA A 123 2.73 -12.57 -15.41
CA ALA A 123 2.50 -13.85 -16.05
C ALA A 123 2.54 -15.02 -15.03
N PRO A 124 1.64 -16.02 -15.12
CA PRO A 124 1.53 -17.14 -14.17
C PRO A 124 2.60 -18.23 -14.37
N ASP A 125 3.73 -17.88 -14.98
CA ASP A 125 4.74 -18.83 -15.49
C ASP A 125 5.40 -19.65 -14.37
N ILE A 126 5.50 -19.08 -13.18
CA ILE A 126 6.27 -19.62 -12.06
C ILE A 126 5.54 -19.60 -10.70
N ALA A 127 4.33 -19.03 -10.65
CA ALA A 127 3.53 -18.94 -9.44
C ALA A 127 2.05 -19.17 -9.75
N PRO A 128 1.28 -19.78 -8.83
CA PRO A 128 -0.16 -19.97 -9.03
C PRO A 128 -0.85 -18.62 -9.31
N PRO A 129 -1.88 -18.54 -10.15
CA PRO A 129 -2.60 -17.28 -10.33
C PRO A 129 -3.39 -16.89 -9.07
N VAL A 130 -3.44 -15.59 -8.76
CA VAL A 130 -4.16 -15.05 -7.61
C VAL A 130 -5.68 -15.13 -7.77
N LYS A 131 -6.40 -15.22 -6.64
CA LYS A 131 -7.87 -15.24 -6.56
C LYS A 131 -8.36 -14.00 -5.79
N PRO A 132 -8.22 -12.79 -6.35
CA PRO A 132 -8.37 -11.53 -5.60
C PRO A 132 -9.76 -11.36 -4.97
N PHE A 133 -10.79 -11.99 -5.56
CA PHE A 133 -12.18 -11.83 -5.17
C PHE A 133 -12.71 -12.98 -4.29
N TRP A 134 -11.86 -13.93 -3.87
CA TRP A 134 -12.27 -14.93 -2.90
C TRP A 134 -12.63 -14.25 -1.56
N PRO A 135 -13.67 -14.69 -0.83
CA PRO A 135 -14.52 -15.88 -1.06
C PRO A 135 -15.72 -15.66 -1.99
N LEU A 136 -15.94 -14.45 -2.50
CA LEU A 136 -17.09 -14.12 -3.35
C LEU A 136 -16.98 -14.73 -4.75
N TYR A 137 -15.76 -14.85 -5.26
CA TYR A 137 -15.46 -15.47 -6.54
C TYR A 137 -14.19 -16.31 -6.46
N ALA A 138 -14.32 -17.62 -6.69
CA ALA A 138 -13.27 -18.59 -6.41
C ALA A 138 -12.31 -18.88 -7.58
N LYS A 139 -12.58 -18.34 -8.78
CA LYS A 139 -11.69 -18.58 -9.93
C LYS A 139 -10.53 -17.58 -9.94
N PRO A 140 -9.36 -17.98 -10.45
CA PRO A 140 -8.24 -17.06 -10.61
C PRO A 140 -8.57 -15.95 -11.60
N VAL A 141 -7.94 -14.79 -11.40
CA VAL A 141 -7.96 -13.66 -12.34
C VAL A 141 -6.52 -13.43 -12.78
N ILE A 142 -6.30 -13.25 -14.08
CA ILE A 142 -4.97 -13.09 -14.67
C ILE A 142 -5.05 -11.99 -15.73
N ILE A 143 -4.12 -11.05 -15.67
CA ILE A 143 -3.94 -9.98 -16.65
C ILE A 143 -2.50 -10.09 -17.14
N ASP A 144 -2.26 -10.97 -18.10
CA ASP A 144 -0.91 -11.33 -18.54
C ASP A 144 -0.25 -10.22 -19.38
N VAL A 145 0.40 -9.26 -18.70
CA VAL A 145 1.01 -8.06 -19.31
C VAL A 145 2.50 -7.94 -18.98
N ILE A 146 2.88 -8.31 -17.75
CA ILE A 146 4.23 -8.16 -17.20
C ILE A 146 4.91 -9.52 -17.21
N TYR A 147 5.93 -9.66 -18.06
CA TYR A 147 6.81 -10.82 -18.05
C TYR A 147 7.58 -10.94 -16.75
N TYR A 148 7.78 -12.19 -16.32
CA TYR A 148 8.52 -12.52 -15.11
C TYR A 148 9.92 -11.89 -15.10
N ASN A 149 10.27 -11.27 -13.96
CA ASN A 149 11.58 -10.69 -13.68
C ASN A 149 12.10 -9.72 -14.77
N SER A 150 11.20 -9.03 -15.48
CA SER A 150 11.58 -8.02 -16.46
C SER A 150 12.22 -6.80 -15.75
N PRO A 151 13.49 -6.46 -16.07
CA PRO A 151 14.15 -5.30 -15.46
C PRO A 151 13.42 -3.99 -15.76
N ILE A 152 12.76 -3.90 -16.92
CA ILE A 152 11.98 -2.72 -17.32
C ILE A 152 10.76 -2.55 -16.41
N TRP A 153 10.02 -3.63 -16.13
CA TRP A 153 8.85 -3.57 -15.27
C TRP A 153 9.21 -3.44 -13.79
N ASN A 154 10.34 -4.02 -13.36
CA ASN A 154 10.79 -3.90 -11.98
C ASN A 154 11.41 -2.52 -11.71
N PHE A 155 12.50 -2.19 -12.40
CA PHE A 155 13.25 -0.96 -12.15
C PHE A 155 12.68 0.24 -12.89
N GLY A 156 12.22 0.08 -14.13
CA GLY A 156 11.64 1.18 -14.89
C GLY A 156 10.39 1.74 -14.22
N LEU A 157 9.47 0.87 -13.78
CA LEU A 157 8.28 1.27 -13.01
C LEU A 157 8.68 2.01 -11.73
N PHE A 158 9.63 1.46 -10.98
CA PHE A 158 10.10 2.04 -9.73
C PHE A 158 10.72 3.43 -9.93
N VAL A 159 11.59 3.59 -10.94
CA VAL A 159 12.20 4.89 -11.28
C VAL A 159 11.14 5.91 -11.70
N VAL A 160 10.19 5.53 -12.56
CA VAL A 160 9.08 6.41 -12.98
C VAL A 160 8.25 6.83 -11.78
N ALA A 161 7.94 5.91 -10.87
CA ALA A 161 7.16 6.20 -9.68
C ALA A 161 7.90 7.14 -8.72
N ILE A 162 9.20 6.94 -8.48
CA ILE A 162 10.01 7.89 -7.70
C ILE A 162 10.02 9.27 -8.36
N ALA A 163 10.25 9.33 -9.68
CA ALA A 163 10.28 10.59 -10.42
C ALA A 163 8.95 11.34 -10.29
N LEU A 164 7.81 10.63 -10.32
CA LEU A 164 6.49 11.20 -10.07
C LEU A 164 6.40 11.80 -8.66
N HIS A 165 6.81 11.09 -7.62
CA HIS A 165 6.78 11.62 -6.25
C HIS A 165 7.71 12.83 -6.07
N VAL A 166 8.89 12.84 -6.70
CA VAL A 166 9.80 14.00 -6.70
C VAL A 166 9.14 15.20 -7.39
N LEU A 167 8.49 14.97 -8.54
CA LEU A 167 7.78 16.02 -9.27
C LEU A 167 6.60 16.57 -8.47
N LEU A 168 5.82 15.71 -7.81
CA LEU A 168 4.72 16.11 -6.92
C LEU A 168 5.24 16.90 -5.71
N ALA A 169 6.35 16.46 -5.10
CA ALA A 169 7.01 17.17 -4.02
C ALA A 169 7.50 18.57 -4.42
N TRP A 170 7.97 18.72 -5.66
CA TRP A 170 8.44 20.00 -6.19
C TRP A 170 7.29 20.93 -6.61
N HIS A 171 6.19 20.36 -7.12
CA HIS A 171 5.06 21.10 -7.64
C HIS A 171 3.99 21.41 -6.58
N GLU A 172 4.01 20.79 -5.39
CA GLU A 172 3.10 21.14 -4.30
C GLU A 172 3.26 22.61 -3.88
N ARG A 173 2.49 23.49 -4.55
CA ARG A 173 2.32 24.90 -4.24
C ARG A 173 0.95 25.18 -3.61
N VAL A 174 -0.01 24.25 -3.70
CA VAL A 174 -1.38 24.40 -3.14
C VAL A 174 -2.03 23.02 -2.88
N PRO A 175 -1.87 22.40 -1.71
CA PRO A 175 -2.68 21.23 -1.36
C PRO A 175 -4.16 21.63 -1.20
N PHE A 176 -5.10 20.73 -1.50
CA PHE A 176 -6.52 20.99 -1.26
C PHE A 176 -6.76 21.16 0.24
N GLU A 177 -7.48 22.21 0.64
CA GLU A 177 -7.95 22.35 2.02
C GLU A 177 -8.98 21.26 2.31
N ASN A 178 -8.65 20.33 3.20
CA ASN A 178 -9.54 19.28 3.65
C ASN A 178 -9.29 18.94 5.13
N ARG A 179 -10.26 18.26 5.76
CA ARG A 179 -10.23 17.94 7.20
C ARG A 179 -9.16 16.93 7.63
N TYR A 180 -8.50 16.26 6.68
CA TYR A 180 -7.50 15.21 6.93
C TYR A 180 -6.07 15.70 6.77
N ARG A 181 -5.87 16.99 6.49
CA ARG A 181 -4.55 17.60 6.29
C ARG A 181 -3.68 17.42 7.53
N ILE A 182 -2.46 16.90 7.33
CA ILE A 182 -1.46 16.71 8.40
C ILE A 182 -0.33 17.71 8.18
N GLY A 183 -0.28 18.72 9.05
CA GLY A 183 0.76 19.75 9.05
C GLY A 183 0.34 21.10 8.45
N THR A 184 0.81 22.14 9.13
CA THR A 184 1.19 23.44 8.60
C THR A 184 2.65 23.67 8.95
#